data_AF-A0A0B6ZHS6-F1
#
_entry.id   AF-A0A0B6ZHS6-F1
#
_cell.length_a   1.000
_cell.length_b   1.000
_cell.length_c   1.000
_cell.angle_alpha   90.00
_cell.angle_beta   90.00
_cell.angle_gamma   90.00
#
_symmetry.space_group_name_H-M   'P 1'
#
loop_
_entity.id
_entity.type
_entity.pdbx_description
1 polymer ?
#
loop_
_entity_poly.entity_id
_entity_poly.type
_entity_poly.pdbx_seq_one_letter_code
_entity_poly.pdbx_strand_id
1 'polypeptide(L)'
;EPHFDNLFKLLEQLSDLSSQLDNVEKERKASFQTEARRLSRDVWELLMMLPTNESLLNGFMKISTDQEVTQDEWNQLLPPNSPHRLYYSLQTVEFLAHGTKLGQKYMMRSGSGDASDDKKSAAVSKTPWCAKFISKGGLSHMMEIFMNGSLQCREGNIWSQWSQECLGYMLRLISQLSVDDPGHGEAEGC
;
A
#
# COMPACT_ATOMS: atom_id res chain seq x y z
N GLU A 1 2.29 -17.77 4.60
CA GLU A 1 2.24 -18.73 3.48
C GLU A 1 3.55 -18.70 2.71
N PRO A 2 4.17 -19.85 2.42
CA PRO A 2 5.52 -19.91 1.85
C PRO A 2 5.63 -19.28 0.45
N HIS A 3 4.55 -19.27 -0.33
CA HIS A 3 4.54 -18.69 -1.67
C HIS A 3 4.66 -17.16 -1.66
N PHE A 4 3.92 -16.48 -0.78
CA PHE A 4 4.00 -15.02 -0.61
C PHE A 4 5.38 -14.59 -0.15
N ASP A 5 5.95 -15.30 0.83
CA ASP A 5 7.28 -14.96 1.35
C ASP A 5 8.38 -15.09 0.28
N ASN A 6 8.26 -16.07 -0.61
CA ASN A 6 9.18 -16.22 -1.73
C ASN A 6 9.02 -15.09 -2.77
N LEU A 7 7.80 -14.65 -3.06
CA LEU A 7 7.54 -13.53 -3.97
C LEU A 7 8.09 -12.21 -3.40
N PHE A 8 7.86 -11.94 -2.11
CA PHE A 8 8.42 -10.75 -1.46
C PHE A 8 9.94 -10.77 -1.41
N LYS A 9 10.56 -11.91 -1.08
CA LYS A 9 12.02 -12.06 -1.12
C LYS A 9 12.58 -11.77 -2.52
N LEU A 10 11.92 -12.27 -3.56
CA LEU A 10 12.35 -12.02 -4.93
C LEU A 10 12.21 -10.54 -5.33
N LEU A 11 11.12 -9.87 -4.90
CA LEU A 11 10.94 -8.43 -5.08
C LEU A 11 12.03 -7.61 -4.37
N GLU A 12 12.39 -7.99 -3.15
CA GLU A 12 13.49 -7.38 -2.38
C GLU A 12 14.84 -7.58 -3.10
N GLN A 13 15.13 -8.80 -3.56
CA GLN A 13 16.35 -9.11 -4.31
C GLN A 13 16.45 -8.32 -5.63
N LEU A 14 15.35 -8.16 -6.37
CA LEU A 14 15.32 -7.39 -7.61
C LEU A 14 15.50 -5.89 -7.37
N SER A 15 15.01 -5.39 -6.23
CA SER A 15 15.22 -4.00 -5.80
C SER A 15 16.68 -3.75 -5.42
N ASP A 16 17.29 -4.66 -4.66
CA ASP A 16 18.69 -4.56 -4.23
C ASP A 16 19.69 -4.76 -5.37
N LEU A 17 19.31 -5.48 -6.43
CA LEU A 17 20.16 -5.67 -7.62
C LEU A 17 20.65 -4.33 -8.19
N SER A 18 19.85 -3.27 -8.08
CA SER A 18 20.23 -1.92 -8.51
C SER A 18 21.45 -1.38 -7.76
N SER A 19 21.63 -1.74 -6.50
CA SER A 19 22.76 -1.32 -5.65
C SER A 19 24.02 -2.18 -5.87
N GLN A 20 23.86 -3.44 -6.28
CA GLN A 20 24.99 -4.36 -6.48
C GLN A 20 25.76 -4.12 -7.79
N LEU A 21 25.22 -3.29 -8.69
CA LEU A 21 25.80 -3.02 -10.01
C LEU A 21 26.73 -1.80 -10.08
N ASP A 22 27.24 -1.31 -8.95
CA ASP A 22 28.11 -0.12 -8.92
C ASP A 22 29.42 -0.27 -9.69
N ASN A 23 29.91 -1.50 -9.90
CA ASN A 23 31.15 -1.80 -10.64
C ASN A 23 30.93 -2.11 -12.14
N VAL A 24 29.69 -2.00 -12.65
CA VAL A 24 29.34 -2.37 -14.03
C VAL A 24 29.31 -1.14 -14.93
N GLU A 25 29.78 -1.28 -16.18
CA GLU A 25 29.69 -0.24 -17.23
C GLU A 25 28.27 0.38 -17.27
N LYS A 26 28.19 1.71 -17.35
CA LYS A 26 26.94 2.48 -17.22
C LYS A 26 25.81 1.98 -18.15
N GLU A 27 26.15 1.56 -19.38
CA GLU A 27 25.18 1.03 -20.34
C GLU A 27 24.65 -0.35 -19.95
N ARG A 28 25.53 -1.28 -19.53
CA ARG A 28 25.10 -2.59 -19.00
C ARG A 28 24.32 -2.44 -17.70
N LYS A 29 24.72 -1.52 -16.82
CA LYS A 29 23.98 -1.18 -15.60
C LYS A 29 22.56 -0.74 -15.91
N ALA A 30 22.38 0.15 -16.89
CA ALA A 30 21.06 0.59 -17.31
C ALA A 30 20.20 -0.56 -17.88
N SER A 31 20.79 -1.46 -18.67
CA SER A 31 20.12 -2.64 -19.21
C SER A 31 19.64 -3.58 -18.10
N PHE A 32 20.50 -3.95 -17.16
CA PHE A 32 20.14 -4.81 -16.03
C PHE A 32 19.13 -4.17 -15.09
N GLN A 33 19.24 -2.85 -14.83
CA GLN A 33 18.23 -2.14 -14.03
C GLN A 33 16.87 -2.13 -14.71
N THR A 34 16.81 -1.99 -16.04
CA THR A 34 15.56 -2.04 -16.79
C THR A 34 14.94 -3.43 -16.71
N GLU A 35 15.74 -4.48 -16.84
CA GLU A 35 15.27 -5.87 -16.73
C GLU A 35 14.82 -6.22 -15.31
N ALA A 36 15.56 -5.80 -14.28
CA ALA A 36 15.17 -5.98 -12.88
C ALA A 36 13.84 -5.27 -12.57
N ARG A 37 13.64 -4.07 -13.12
CA ARG A 37 12.36 -3.35 -13.01
C ARG A 37 11.22 -4.10 -13.70
N ARG A 38 11.43 -4.63 -14.91
CA ARG A 38 10.42 -5.43 -15.62
C ARG A 38 10.04 -6.67 -14.81
N LEU A 39 11.03 -7.48 -14.42
CA LEU A 39 10.81 -8.69 -13.62
C LEU A 39 10.11 -8.37 -12.31
N SER A 40 10.48 -7.26 -11.67
CA SER A 40 9.84 -6.83 -10.43
C SER A 40 8.36 -6.49 -10.63
N ARG A 41 7.98 -5.92 -11.79
CA ARG A 41 6.58 -5.72 -12.15
C ARG A 41 5.86 -7.03 -12.44
N ASP A 42 6.47 -7.93 -13.19
CA ASP A 42 5.87 -9.24 -13.49
C ASP A 42 5.56 -10.02 -12.20
N VAL A 43 6.50 -9.98 -11.23
CA VAL A 43 6.34 -10.64 -9.92
C VAL A 43 5.26 -9.98 -9.09
N TRP A 44 5.15 -8.65 -9.18
CA TRP A 44 4.07 -7.92 -8.54
C TRP A 44 2.70 -8.24 -9.16
N GLU A 45 2.61 -8.33 -10.49
CA GLU A 45 1.38 -8.73 -11.16
C GLU A 45 0.97 -10.15 -10.75
N LEU A 46 1.93 -11.08 -10.67
CA LEU A 46 1.67 -12.42 -10.13
C LEU A 46 1.15 -12.37 -8.70
N LEU A 47 1.73 -11.53 -7.85
CA LEU A 47 1.25 -11.31 -6.47
C LEU A 47 -0.19 -10.77 -6.45
N MET A 48 -0.55 -9.89 -7.38
CA MET A 48 -1.90 -9.33 -7.50
C MET A 48 -2.92 -10.30 -8.11
N MET A 49 -2.46 -11.32 -8.84
CA MET A 49 -3.30 -12.39 -9.39
C MET A 49 -3.65 -13.48 -8.38
N LEU A 50 -2.89 -13.57 -7.28
CA LEU A 50 -3.18 -14.50 -6.19
C LEU A 50 -4.38 -14.02 -5.37
N PRO A 51 -5.16 -14.94 -4.78
CA PRO A 51 -6.18 -14.55 -3.79
C PRO A 51 -5.50 -13.79 -2.64
N THR A 52 -6.17 -12.79 -2.09
CA THR A 52 -5.66 -12.01 -0.95
C THR A 52 -5.24 -12.96 0.16
N ASN A 53 -4.05 -12.73 0.72
CA ASN A 53 -3.52 -13.54 1.80
C ASN A 53 -4.51 -13.60 2.97
N GLU A 54 -5.07 -14.78 3.25
CA GLU A 54 -6.13 -14.95 4.25
C GLU A 54 -5.65 -14.56 5.66
N SER A 55 -4.38 -14.82 5.98
CA SER A 55 -3.83 -14.46 7.29
C SER A 55 -3.72 -12.95 7.50
N LEU A 56 -3.35 -12.21 6.45
CA LEU A 56 -3.30 -10.75 6.49
C LEU A 56 -4.69 -10.14 6.57
N LEU A 57 -5.62 -10.64 5.76
CA LEU A 57 -7.02 -10.20 5.76
C LEU A 57 -7.68 -10.47 7.12
N ASN A 58 -7.48 -11.67 7.68
CA ASN A 58 -7.97 -12.03 9.01
C ASN A 58 -7.34 -11.17 10.10
N GLY A 59 -6.06 -10.79 9.98
CA GLY A 59 -5.40 -9.86 10.88
C GLY A 59 -6.06 -8.48 10.89
N PHE A 60 -6.31 -7.89 9.72
CA PHE A 60 -7.02 -6.61 9.61
C PHE A 60 -8.48 -6.68 10.05
N MET A 61 -9.16 -7.81 9.82
CA MET A 61 -10.51 -8.04 10.33
C MET A 61 -10.53 -8.17 11.86
N LYS A 62 -9.51 -8.82 12.46
CA LYS A 62 -9.36 -8.95 13.91
C LYS A 62 -9.16 -7.59 14.59
N ILE A 63 -8.40 -6.68 13.99
CA ILE A 63 -8.26 -5.29 14.50
C ILE A 63 -9.61 -4.56 14.57
N SER A 64 -10.54 -4.90 13.69
CA SER A 64 -11.88 -4.29 13.69
C SER A 64 -12.80 -4.79 14.81
N THR A 65 -12.29 -5.63 15.72
CA THR A 65 -12.98 -6.07 16.94
C THR A 65 -12.59 -5.19 18.13
N ASP A 66 -13.32 -5.30 19.24
CA ASP A 66 -13.11 -4.43 20.41
C ASP A 66 -11.81 -4.69 21.19
N GLN A 67 -10.96 -5.63 20.76
CA GLN A 67 -9.67 -5.90 21.39
C GLN A 67 -8.67 -4.74 21.21
N GLU A 68 -7.83 -4.50 22.22
CA GLU A 68 -6.66 -3.62 22.08
C GLU A 68 -5.63 -4.29 21.17
N VAL A 69 -5.02 -3.51 20.28
CA VAL A 69 -4.03 -4.00 19.32
C VAL A 69 -2.66 -3.53 19.78
N THR A 70 -1.74 -4.48 19.92
CA THR A 70 -0.36 -4.19 20.34
C THR A 70 0.44 -3.58 19.20
N GLN A 71 1.53 -2.86 19.53
CA GLN A 71 2.46 -2.32 18.53
C GLN A 71 3.10 -3.44 17.68
N ASP A 72 3.34 -4.62 18.25
CA ASP A 72 3.88 -5.75 17.51
C ASP A 72 2.89 -6.32 16.49
N GLU A 73 1.59 -6.36 16.81
CA GLU A 73 0.55 -6.73 15.85
C GLU A 73 0.46 -5.72 14.70
N TRP A 74 0.59 -4.42 15.01
CA TRP A 74 0.64 -3.37 13.98
C TRP A 74 1.88 -3.51 13.09
N ASN A 75 3.06 -3.76 13.66
CA ASN A 75 4.29 -3.98 12.90
C ASN A 75 4.23 -5.25 12.02
N GLN A 76 3.45 -6.26 12.41
CA GLN A 76 3.23 -7.44 11.57
C GLN A 76 2.29 -7.14 10.40
N LEU A 77 1.27 -6.31 10.62
CA LEU A 77 0.26 -5.99 9.61
C LEU A 77 0.68 -4.87 8.68
N LEU A 78 1.41 -3.88 9.17
CA LEU A 78 1.98 -2.75 8.44
C LEU A 78 3.51 -2.75 8.61
N PRO A 79 4.23 -3.68 7.98
CA PRO A 79 5.66 -3.86 8.21
C PRO A 79 6.48 -2.68 7.68
N PRO A 80 7.10 -1.84 8.54
CA PRO A 80 7.81 -0.63 8.09
C PRO A 80 9.13 -0.93 7.36
N ASN A 81 9.68 -2.15 7.56
CA ASN A 81 11.01 -2.54 7.10
C ASN A 81 11.05 -3.09 5.66
N SER A 82 9.90 -3.32 5.04
CA SER A 82 9.82 -3.86 3.67
C SER A 82 8.79 -3.07 2.86
N PRO A 83 9.21 -2.24 1.87
CA PRO A 83 8.28 -1.41 1.11
C PRO A 83 7.28 -2.26 0.32
N HIS A 84 7.67 -3.44 -0.16
CA HIS A 84 6.78 -4.34 -0.90
C HIS A 84 5.68 -4.92 0.00
N ARG A 85 6.05 -5.41 1.18
CA ARG A 85 5.08 -5.96 2.14
C ARG A 85 4.15 -4.87 2.66
N LEU A 86 4.69 -3.70 2.96
CA LEU A 86 3.91 -2.54 3.38
C LEU A 86 2.93 -2.12 2.29
N TYR A 87 3.39 -2.01 1.04
CA TYR A 87 2.52 -1.64 -0.08
C TYR A 87 1.39 -2.65 -0.27
N TYR A 88 1.67 -3.96 -0.16
CA TYR A 88 0.65 -5.01 -0.21
C TYR A 88 -0.36 -4.92 0.96
N SER A 89 0.13 -4.65 2.17
CA SER A 89 -0.73 -4.44 3.34
C SER A 89 -1.63 -3.22 3.20
N LEU A 90 -1.09 -2.11 2.69
CA LEU A 90 -1.85 -0.90 2.41
C LEU A 90 -2.94 -1.13 1.36
N GLN A 91 -2.68 -1.95 0.33
CA GLN A 91 -3.72 -2.35 -0.63
C GLN A 91 -4.83 -3.17 0.02
N THR A 92 -4.49 -4.01 1.01
CA THR A 92 -5.50 -4.74 1.78
C THR A 92 -6.34 -3.78 2.61
N VAL A 93 -5.73 -2.77 3.22
CA VAL A 93 -6.45 -1.68 3.91
C VAL A 93 -7.37 -0.95 2.94
N GLU A 94 -6.91 -0.58 1.74
CA GLU A 94 -7.75 0.07 0.72
C GLU A 94 -8.91 -0.83 0.28
N PHE A 95 -8.66 -2.12 0.08
CA PHE A 95 -9.68 -3.10 -0.29
C PHE A 95 -10.78 -3.22 0.76
N LEU A 96 -10.39 -3.33 2.04
CA LEU A 96 -11.34 -3.38 3.16
C LEU A 96 -12.07 -2.05 3.33
N ALA A 97 -11.39 -0.94 3.08
CA ALA A 97 -11.95 0.40 3.16
C ALA A 97 -13.00 0.70 2.08
N HIS A 98 -12.87 0.14 0.87
CA HIS A 98 -13.78 0.38 -0.26
C HIS A 98 -14.83 -0.73 -0.46
N GLY A 99 -14.63 -1.90 0.16
CA GLY A 99 -15.41 -3.09 -0.12
C GLY A 99 -15.22 -3.64 -1.54
N THR A 100 -15.81 -4.80 -1.81
CA THR A 100 -15.67 -5.57 -3.07
C THR A 100 -16.09 -4.84 -4.36
N LYS A 101 -16.65 -3.64 -4.28
CA LYS A 101 -17.18 -2.88 -5.44
C LYS A 101 -16.13 -2.04 -6.20
N LEU A 102 -14.92 -1.83 -5.66
CA LEU A 102 -13.88 -1.02 -6.31
C LEU A 102 -12.56 -1.75 -6.62
N GLY A 103 -12.27 -2.87 -5.94
CA GLY A 103 -11.06 -3.67 -6.20
C GLY A 103 -10.94 -4.13 -7.66
N GLN A 104 -12.07 -4.37 -8.34
CA GLN A 104 -12.07 -4.74 -9.76
C GLN A 104 -11.60 -3.63 -10.71
N LYS A 105 -11.71 -2.34 -10.35
CA LYS A 105 -11.27 -1.24 -11.23
C LYS A 105 -9.75 -1.03 -11.21
N TYR A 106 -9.08 -1.40 -10.12
CA TYR A 106 -7.61 -1.42 -10.06
C TYR A 106 -7.03 -2.76 -10.54
N MET A 107 -7.83 -3.84 -10.54
CA MET A 107 -7.43 -5.16 -11.05
C MET A 107 -7.65 -5.36 -12.56
N MET A 108 -8.39 -4.47 -13.23
CA MET A 108 -8.55 -4.47 -14.69
C MET A 108 -8.17 -3.12 -15.28
N ARG A 109 -6.87 -2.81 -15.36
CA ARG A 109 -6.39 -1.86 -16.37
C ARG A 109 -5.93 -2.63 -17.60
N SER A 110 -6.90 -3.07 -18.40
CA SER A 110 -6.70 -3.24 -19.83
C SER A 110 -7.95 -2.74 -20.57
N GLY A 111 -7.75 -1.62 -21.28
CA GLY A 111 -8.56 -1.08 -22.37
C GLY A 111 -10.08 -1.09 -22.26
N SER A 112 -10.68 0.07 -21.99
CA SER A 112 -11.70 0.63 -22.88
C SER A 112 -11.98 2.09 -22.48
N GLY A 113 -11.82 3.00 -23.44
CA GLY A 113 -12.23 4.39 -23.28
C GLY A 113 -13.73 4.49 -23.51
N ASP A 114 -14.45 5.02 -22.52
CA ASP A 114 -15.70 5.72 -22.74
C ASP A 114 -15.86 6.81 -21.68
N ALA A 115 -16.15 8.02 -22.14
CA ALA A 115 -16.19 9.24 -21.35
C ALA A 115 -17.64 9.58 -21.03
N SER A 116 -18.08 9.29 -19.80
CA SER A 116 -19.13 10.06 -19.14
C SER A 116 -19.19 9.82 -17.61
N ASP A 117 -19.38 10.94 -16.91
CA ASP A 117 -19.98 11.14 -15.59
C ASP A 117 -19.29 10.69 -14.28
N ASP A 118 -18.89 11.71 -13.52
CA ASP A 118 -19.15 11.90 -12.07
C ASP A 118 -18.94 10.69 -11.14
N LYS A 119 -17.76 10.06 -11.18
CA LYS A 119 -17.36 9.15 -10.10
C LYS A 119 -16.75 9.94 -8.95
N LYS A 120 -17.66 10.50 -8.15
CA LYS A 120 -17.54 10.79 -6.72
C LYS A 120 -16.40 9.96 -6.13
N SER A 121 -15.32 10.61 -5.72
CA SER A 121 -14.36 10.10 -4.75
C SER A 121 -15.15 9.79 -3.47
N ALA A 122 -15.84 8.64 -3.48
CA ALA A 122 -16.63 8.18 -2.36
C ALA A 122 -15.64 8.05 -1.21
N ALA A 123 -15.74 9.00 -0.28
CA ALA A 123 -14.75 9.22 0.76
C ALA A 123 -14.50 7.89 1.49
N VAL A 124 -13.29 7.37 1.31
CA VAL A 124 -12.79 6.12 1.88
C VAL A 124 -12.98 6.10 3.40
N SER A 125 -12.98 7.29 4.02
CA SER A 125 -13.28 7.56 5.42
C SER A 125 -14.69 7.17 5.88
N LYS A 126 -15.65 6.85 4.98
CA LYS A 126 -17.06 6.63 5.35
C LYS A 126 -17.47 5.18 5.62
N THR A 127 -16.58 4.19 5.53
CA THR A 127 -16.96 2.81 5.87
C THR A 127 -16.84 2.53 7.37
N PRO A 128 -17.74 1.71 7.95
CA PRO A 128 -17.68 1.36 9.37
C PRO A 128 -16.38 0.63 9.73
N TRP A 129 -15.75 -0.02 8.76
CA TRP A 129 -14.43 -0.63 8.92
C TRP A 129 -13.33 0.44 9.08
N CYS A 130 -13.31 1.47 8.22
CA CYS A 130 -12.37 2.57 8.35
C CYS A 130 -12.49 3.32 9.67
N ALA A 131 -13.71 3.61 10.12
CA ALA A 131 -13.94 4.26 11.41
C ALA A 131 -13.34 3.46 12.58
N LYS A 132 -13.49 2.12 12.55
CA LYS A 132 -12.88 1.22 13.53
C LYS A 132 -11.36 1.14 13.41
N PHE A 133 -10.84 1.11 12.18
CA PHE A 133 -9.41 1.12 11.94
C PHE A 133 -8.74 2.39 12.50
N ILE A 134 -9.36 3.55 12.28
CA ILE A 134 -8.88 4.83 12.80
C ILE A 134 -8.98 4.87 14.33
N SER A 135 -10.11 4.45 14.91
CA SER A 135 -10.29 4.47 16.37
C SER A 135 -9.31 3.54 17.12
N LYS A 136 -8.84 2.48 16.45
CA LYS A 136 -7.82 1.56 16.97
C LYS A 136 -6.37 2.03 16.74
N GLY A 137 -6.19 3.24 16.20
CA GLY A 137 -4.87 3.84 16.01
C GLY A 137 -4.16 3.46 14.71
N GLY A 138 -4.86 2.84 13.74
CA GLY A 138 -4.25 2.44 12.47
C GLY A 138 -3.74 3.63 11.65
N LEU A 139 -4.48 4.76 11.64
CA LEU A 139 -4.02 5.99 11.01
C LEU A 139 -2.80 6.59 11.71
N SER A 140 -2.79 6.58 13.05
CA SER A 140 -1.65 7.04 13.85
C SER A 140 -0.40 6.21 13.57
N HIS A 141 -0.53 4.89 13.45
CA HIS A 141 0.58 4.01 13.10
C HIS A 141 1.07 4.24 11.67
N MET A 142 0.18 4.42 10.69
CA MET A 142 0.58 4.80 9.32
C MET A 142 1.35 6.14 9.29
N MET A 143 0.92 7.12 10.07
CA MET A 143 1.63 8.39 10.24
C MET A 143 2.99 8.20 10.92
N GLU A 144 3.09 7.32 11.91
CA GLU A 144 4.38 6.98 12.56
C GLU A 144 5.35 6.34 11.55
N ILE A 145 4.88 5.41 10.71
CA ILE A 145 5.69 4.83 9.63
C ILE A 145 6.11 5.90 8.62
N PHE A 146 5.23 6.86 8.32
CA PHE A 146 5.59 7.96 7.44
C PHE A 146 6.68 8.85 8.06
N MET A 147 6.54 9.19 9.35
CA MET A 147 7.44 10.11 10.07
C MET A 147 8.78 9.47 10.44
N ASN A 148 8.84 8.16 10.69
CA ASN A 148 10.08 7.46 11.05
C ASN A 148 11.10 7.39 9.90
N GLY A 149 10.66 7.68 8.67
CA GLY A 149 11.50 7.70 7.49
C GLY A 149 12.01 6.32 7.04
N SER A 150 11.36 5.22 7.44
CA SER A 150 11.76 3.87 7.02
C SER A 150 11.71 3.67 5.50
N LEU A 151 10.89 4.48 4.81
CA LEU A 151 10.77 4.52 3.36
C LEU A 151 11.65 5.58 2.68
N GLN A 152 12.36 6.43 3.45
CA GLN A 152 13.20 7.49 2.89
C GLN A 152 14.52 6.91 2.36
N CYS A 153 15.10 7.56 1.34
CA CYS A 153 16.44 7.18 0.92
C CYS A 153 17.43 7.43 2.03
N ARG A 154 18.27 6.42 2.29
CA ARG A 154 19.52 6.62 3.01
C ARG A 154 20.43 7.51 2.16
N GLU A 155 21.03 8.53 2.78
CA GLU A 155 21.89 9.53 2.11
C GLU A 155 22.87 8.86 1.12
N GLY A 156 22.82 9.30 -0.13
CA GLY A 156 23.69 8.82 -1.22
C GLY A 156 23.11 7.71 -2.10
N ASN A 157 21.96 7.12 -1.77
CA ASN A 157 21.35 6.07 -2.60
C ASN A 157 20.26 6.61 -3.53
N ILE A 158 19.98 5.89 -4.62
CA ILE A 158 18.85 6.18 -5.52
C ILE A 158 17.58 5.65 -4.85
N TRP A 159 16.49 6.42 -4.82
CA TRP A 159 15.20 5.93 -4.31
C TRP A 159 14.81 4.65 -5.03
N SER A 160 14.46 3.61 -4.28
CA SER A 160 13.84 2.44 -4.90
C SER A 160 12.47 2.87 -5.43
N GLN A 161 12.14 2.44 -6.65
CA GLN A 161 10.85 2.71 -7.27
C GLN A 161 9.68 2.30 -6.36
N TRP A 162 9.85 1.21 -5.62
CA TRP A 162 8.87 0.70 -4.65
C TRP A 162 8.72 1.58 -3.42
N SER A 163 9.81 2.13 -2.90
CA SER A 163 9.75 3.10 -1.79
C SER A 163 8.99 4.35 -2.23
N GLN A 164 9.24 4.84 -3.45
CA GLN A 164 8.53 6.00 -3.99
C GLN A 164 7.03 5.77 -4.12
N GLU A 165 6.66 4.64 -4.73
CA GLU A 165 5.26 4.27 -4.96
C GLU A 165 4.54 3.97 -3.65
N CYS A 166 5.19 3.25 -2.74
CA CYS A 166 4.66 2.95 -1.41
C CYS A 166 4.40 4.24 -0.63
N LEU A 167 5.34 5.19 -0.64
CA LEU A 167 5.19 6.46 0.05
C LEU A 167 4.05 7.31 -0.55
N GLY A 168 4.00 7.42 -1.88
CA GLY A 168 2.94 8.18 -2.56
C GLY A 168 1.55 7.58 -2.29
N TYR A 169 1.46 6.26 -2.27
CA TYR A 169 0.21 5.55 -1.97
C TYR A 169 -0.19 5.64 -0.50
N MET A 170 0.78 5.53 0.42
CA MET A 170 0.55 5.77 1.85
C MET A 170 0.03 7.18 2.10
N LEU A 171 0.67 8.21 1.53
CA LEU A 171 0.22 9.59 1.62
C LEU A 171 -1.21 9.77 1.10
N ARG A 172 -1.53 9.13 -0.03
CA ARG A 172 -2.89 9.13 -0.56
C ARG A 172 -3.89 8.49 0.39
N LEU A 173 -3.57 7.33 0.97
CA LEU A 173 -4.45 6.66 1.94
C LEU A 173 -4.61 7.48 3.22
N ILE A 174 -3.53 8.03 3.77
CA ILE A 174 -3.56 8.93 4.92
C ILE A 174 -4.47 10.12 4.61
N SER A 175 -4.31 10.75 3.45
CA SER A 175 -5.17 11.88 3.03
C SER A 175 -6.64 11.47 2.94
N GLN A 176 -6.94 10.32 2.34
CA GLN A 176 -8.31 9.82 2.21
C GLN A 176 -8.95 9.45 3.56
N LEU A 177 -8.15 9.01 4.53
CA LEU A 177 -8.60 8.67 5.88
C LEU A 177 -8.68 9.89 6.81
N SER A 178 -7.88 10.93 6.57
CA SER A 178 -7.80 12.13 7.41
C SER A 178 -8.80 13.23 7.02
N VAL A 179 -9.34 13.20 5.80
CA VAL A 179 -10.34 14.18 5.35
C VAL A 179 -11.67 13.84 6.01
N ASP A 180 -11.89 14.46 7.17
CA ASP A 180 -13.22 14.77 7.69
C ASP A 180 -13.87 15.81 6.76
N ASP A 181 -15.05 15.49 6.26
CA ASP A 181 -15.87 16.39 5.45
C ASP A 181 -16.61 17.35 6.39
N PRO A 182 -16.31 18.68 6.40
CA PRO A 182 -17.07 19.66 7.16
C PRO A 182 -18.39 19.95 6.43
N GLY A 183 -19.26 18.94 6.34
CA GLY A 183 -20.38 18.94 5.41
C GLY A 183 -21.74 18.53 5.98
N HIS A 184 -21.90 18.39 7.31
CA HIS A 184 -23.21 18.24 7.97
C HIS A 184 -23.24 19.12 9.23
N GLY A 185 -23.43 20.43 9.02
CA GLY A 185 -23.53 21.37 10.12
C GLY A 185 -23.90 22.76 9.65
N GLU A 186 -24.94 22.89 8.83
CA GLU A 186 -25.70 24.14 8.64
C GLU A 186 -26.91 23.87 7.73
N ALA A 187 -28.05 23.52 8.35
CA ALA A 187 -29.42 23.89 7.93
C ALA A 187 -30.48 23.05 8.68
N GLU A 188 -30.56 23.19 10.01
CA GLU A 188 -31.83 23.00 10.72
C GLU A 188 -32.01 24.13 11.75
N GLY A 189 -33.01 24.97 11.51
CA GLY A 189 -33.82 25.62 12.53
C GLY A 189 -33.21 26.79 13.32
N CYS A 190 -33.42 28.01 12.84
CA CYS A 190 -34.29 29.01 13.48
C CYS A 190 -34.38 30.29 12.63
#